data_AF-A0A6V8D6Y0-F1
#
_entry.id   AF-A0A6V8D6Y0-F1
#
_cell.length_a   1.000
_cell.length_b   1.000
_cell.length_c   1.000
_cell.angle_alpha   90.00
_cell.angle_beta   90.00
_cell.angle_gamma   90.00
#
_symmetry.space_group_name_H-M   'P 1'
#
loop_
_entity.id
_entity.type
_entity.pdbx_description
1 polymer ?
#
loop_
_entity_poly.entity_id
_entity_poly.type
_entity_poly.pdbx_seq_one_letter_code
_entity_poly.pdbx_strand_id
1 'polypeptide(L)'
;IEMKMRKPPVSESFLFMTTTVPVLLLEVVFSNRFVEQGWGGFCLTTLLIFGTVLFGMRFSRKIFRRVNRPAFNLLRAMNFEASSGYVVISEEIRTSVLFVYIMQRKPKAWQERMLKIIEDKTKLPGGWKQTLPDFDSHLDEIGHIEDAADEEFEPFEEE
;
A
#
# COMPACT_ATOMS: atom_id res chain seq x y z
N ILE A 1 5.11 -15.07 -13.48
CA ILE A 1 4.88 -14.36 -12.18
C ILE A 1 4.39 -15.34 -11.11
N GLU A 2 3.76 -16.43 -11.55
CA GLU A 2 3.14 -17.49 -10.74
C GLU A 2 4.04 -18.05 -9.65
N MET A 3 5.32 -18.30 -9.93
CA MET A 3 6.25 -18.86 -8.93
C MET A 3 6.41 -17.98 -7.68
N LYS A 4 6.18 -16.67 -7.77
CA LYS A 4 6.31 -15.73 -6.66
C LYS A 4 5.02 -15.54 -5.83
N MET A 5 3.93 -16.23 -6.18
CA MET A 5 2.60 -16.08 -5.57
C MET A 5 2.27 -17.18 -4.55
N ARG A 6 3.24 -18.05 -4.23
CA ARG A 6 3.09 -19.16 -3.29
C ARG A 6 3.27 -18.75 -1.82
N LYS A 7 3.60 -17.48 -1.55
CA LYS A 7 3.84 -16.96 -0.20
C LYS A 7 2.92 -15.77 0.09
N PRO A 8 2.51 -15.58 1.36
CA PRO A 8 1.77 -14.40 1.77
C PRO A 8 2.62 -13.13 1.61
N PRO A 9 1.99 -11.96 1.49
CA PRO A 9 2.71 -10.69 1.44
C PRO A 9 3.45 -10.46 2.76
N VAL A 10 4.65 -9.90 2.67
CA VAL A 10 5.53 -9.67 3.83
C VAL A 10 5.22 -8.32 4.44
N SER A 11 5.16 -8.19 5.77
CA SER A 11 4.93 -6.90 6.45
C SER A 11 6.19 -6.04 6.49
N GLU A 12 6.02 -4.71 6.54
CA GLU A 12 7.14 -3.76 6.63
C GLU A 12 7.93 -3.96 7.94
N SER A 13 7.24 -4.17 9.06
CA SER A 13 7.86 -4.43 10.35
C SER A 13 8.68 -5.71 10.34
N PHE A 14 8.23 -6.78 9.68
CA PHE A 14 9.00 -8.02 9.56
C PHE A 14 10.31 -7.81 8.79
N LEU A 15 10.26 -7.07 7.68
CA LEU A 15 11.45 -6.73 6.89
C LEU A 15 12.41 -5.84 7.68
N PHE A 16 11.89 -4.85 8.42
CA PHE A 16 12.71 -4.02 9.28
C PHE A 16 13.39 -4.85 10.38
N MET A 17 12.64 -5.73 11.04
CA MET A 17 13.17 -6.64 12.07
C MET A 17 14.21 -7.62 11.51
N THR A 18 14.05 -8.09 10.28
CA THR A 18 15.00 -9.07 9.71
C THR A 18 16.25 -8.39 9.16
N THR A 19 16.15 -7.14 8.69
CA THR A 19 17.27 -6.46 8.02
C THR A 19 17.99 -5.46 8.92
N THR A 20 17.24 -4.58 9.60
CA THR A 20 17.82 -3.43 10.32
C THR A 20 18.15 -3.81 11.76
N VAL A 21 17.31 -4.59 12.44
CA VAL A 21 17.55 -4.96 13.85
C VAL A 21 18.85 -5.74 14.07
N PRO A 22 19.27 -6.70 13.22
CA PRO A 22 20.57 -7.35 13.38
C PRO A 22 21.74 -6.36 13.24
N VAL A 23 21.62 -5.37 12.36
CA VAL A 23 22.63 -4.32 12.20
C VAL A 23 22.69 -3.44 13.45
N LEU A 24 21.54 -3.05 14.00
CA LEU A 24 21.48 -2.30 15.26
C LEU A 24 22.08 -3.08 16.43
N LEU A 25 21.83 -4.39 16.51
CA LEU A 25 22.41 -5.25 17.54
C LEU A 25 23.93 -5.26 17.43
N LEU A 26 24.48 -5.44 16.22
CA LEU A 26 25.92 -5.38 15.98
C LEU A 26 26.49 -4.03 16.39
N GLU A 27 25.83 -2.94 16.00
CA GLU A 27 26.23 -1.58 16.36
C GLU A 27 26.34 -1.40 17.88
N VAL A 28 25.33 -1.85 18.64
CA VAL A 28 25.34 -1.78 20.11
C VAL A 28 26.46 -2.64 20.70
N VAL A 29 26.65 -3.87 20.22
CA VAL A 29 27.71 -4.77 20.73
C VAL A 29 29.11 -4.20 20.46
N PHE A 30 29.33 -3.58 19.30
CA PHE A 30 30.60 -2.97 18.95
C PHE A 30 30.81 -1.60 19.59
N SER A 31 29.74 -0.86 19.90
CA SER A 31 29.83 0.47 20.51
C SER A 31 30.64 0.45 21.81
N ASN A 32 30.43 -0.56 22.65
CA ASN A 32 31.15 -0.75 23.91
C ASN A 32 32.67 -1.01 23.74
N ARG A 33 33.12 -1.37 22.52
CA ARG A 33 34.54 -1.65 22.24
C ARG A 33 35.30 -0.47 21.64
N PHE A 34 34.62 0.40 20.90
CA PHE A 34 35.26 1.48 20.14
C PHE A 34 35.07 2.86 20.77
N VAL A 35 34.09 3.01 21.65
CA VAL A 35 33.71 4.31 22.20
C VAL A 35 34.14 4.38 23.66
N GLU A 36 35.12 5.24 23.95
CA GLU A 36 35.55 5.51 25.32
C GLU A 36 34.39 6.04 26.17
N GLN A 37 34.39 5.67 27.46
CA GLN A 37 33.34 6.06 28.39
C GLN A 37 33.42 7.57 28.67
N GLY A 38 32.51 8.33 28.05
CA GLY A 38 32.39 9.77 28.22
C GLY A 38 31.19 10.35 27.48
N TRP A 39 30.86 11.61 27.77
CA TRP A 39 29.70 12.31 27.18
C TRP A 39 29.75 12.37 25.65
N GLY A 40 30.94 12.58 25.07
CA GLY A 40 31.12 12.60 23.61
C GLY A 40 30.86 11.24 22.97
N GLY A 41 31.30 10.16 23.63
CA GLY A 41 31.06 8.81 23.18
C GLY A 41 29.58 8.44 23.15
N PHE A 42 28.87 8.75 24.22
CA PHE A 42 27.41 8.56 24.31
C PHE A 42 26.64 9.33 23.23
N CYS A 43 27.04 10.57 22.95
CA CYS A 43 26.41 11.37 21.90
C CYS A 43 26.64 10.76 20.50
N LEU A 44 27.86 10.32 20.21
CA LEU A 44 28.22 9.72 18.93
C LEU A 44 27.46 8.42 18.70
N THR A 45 27.40 7.51 19.68
CA THR A 45 26.67 6.25 19.56
C THR A 45 25.17 6.47 19.35
N THR A 46 24.57 7.42 20.06
CA THR A 46 23.16 7.77 19.89
C THR A 46 22.87 8.30 18.48
N LEU A 47 23.74 9.16 17.95
CA LEU A 47 23.60 9.71 16.60
C LEU A 47 23.80 8.64 15.53
N LEU A 48 24.72 7.69 15.75
CA LEU A 48 24.95 6.55 14.88
C LEU A 48 23.70 5.66 14.82
N ILE A 49 23.13 5.30 15.98
CA ILE A 49 21.91 4.47 16.08
C ILE A 49 20.74 5.17 15.38
N PHE A 50 20.60 6.48 15.59
CA PHE A 50 19.56 7.23 14.92
C PHE A 50 19.72 7.22 13.40
N GLY A 51 20.96 7.41 12.92
CA GLY A 51 21.30 7.32 11.50
C GLY A 51 20.99 5.95 10.90
N THR A 52 21.35 4.87 11.58
CA THR A 52 21.10 3.50 11.11
C THR A 52 19.61 3.16 11.10
N VAL A 53 18.83 3.63 12.07
CA VAL A 53 17.37 3.48 12.07
C VAL A 53 16.73 4.22 10.89
N LEU A 54 17.10 5.49 10.66
CA LEU A 54 16.56 6.28 9.54
C LEU A 54 16.87 5.64 8.19
N PHE A 55 18.13 5.24 7.99
CA PHE A 55 18.57 4.59 6.76
C PHE A 55 17.90 3.21 6.60
N GLY A 56 17.84 2.43 7.67
CA GLY A 56 17.20 1.13 7.73
C GLY A 56 15.72 1.18 7.39
N MET A 57 14.96 2.16 7.91
CA MET A 57 13.56 2.37 7.54
C MET A 57 13.40 2.65 6.04
N ARG A 58 14.23 3.54 5.48
CA ARG A 58 14.17 3.90 4.06
C ARG A 58 14.52 2.71 3.16
N PHE A 59 15.51 1.92 3.56
CA PHE A 59 15.90 0.69 2.88
C PHE A 59 14.82 -0.40 2.97
N SER A 60 14.27 -0.64 4.15
CA SER A 60 13.19 -1.60 4.39
C SER A 60 11.97 -1.28 3.53
N ARG A 61 11.54 -0.01 3.47
CA ARG A 61 10.44 0.43 2.59
C ARG A 61 10.70 0.13 1.11
N LYS A 62 11.95 0.33 0.66
CA LYS A 62 12.34 0.06 -0.73
C LYS A 62 12.28 -1.45 -1.04
N ILE A 63 12.75 -2.29 -0.12
CA ILE A 63 12.65 -3.75 -0.23
C ILE A 63 11.19 -4.20 -0.20
N PHE A 64 10.41 -3.71 0.76
CA PHE A 64 8.99 -4.02 0.92
C PHE A 64 8.24 -3.81 -0.39
N ARG A 65 8.40 -2.64 -1.02
CA ARG A 65 7.76 -2.35 -2.32
C ARG A 65 8.20 -3.32 -3.41
N ARG A 66 9.47 -3.72 -3.46
CA ARG A 66 9.99 -4.66 -4.47
C ARG A 66 9.46 -6.08 -4.26
N VAL A 67 9.53 -6.58 -3.02
CA VAL A 67 9.11 -7.95 -2.67
C VAL A 67 7.61 -8.12 -2.88
N ASN A 68 6.81 -7.13 -2.45
CA ASN A 68 5.35 -7.19 -2.54
C ASN A 68 4.78 -6.69 -3.87
N ARG A 69 5.60 -6.37 -4.89
CA ARG A 69 5.09 -5.98 -6.23
C ARG A 69 4.05 -6.97 -6.79
N PRO A 70 4.25 -8.30 -6.73
CA PRO A 70 3.25 -9.25 -7.23
C PRO A 70 1.91 -9.15 -6.48
N ALA A 71 1.95 -8.94 -5.16
CA ALA A 71 0.76 -8.76 -4.34
C ALA A 71 0.01 -7.47 -4.69
N PHE A 72 0.73 -6.36 -4.90
CA PHE A 72 0.10 -5.10 -5.33
C PHE A 72 -0.51 -5.19 -6.72
N ASN A 73 0.17 -5.85 -7.67
CA ASN A 73 -0.37 -6.07 -9.00
C ASN A 73 -1.60 -6.98 -8.97
N LEU A 74 -1.57 -8.05 -8.18
CA LEU A 74 -2.72 -8.92 -8.00
C LEU A 74 -3.90 -8.18 -7.35
N LEU A 75 -3.65 -7.39 -6.31
CA LEU A 75 -4.68 -6.59 -5.65
C LEU A 75 -5.32 -5.60 -6.62
N ARG A 76 -4.53 -4.96 -7.49
CA ARG A 76 -5.06 -4.10 -8.56
C ARG A 76 -5.91 -4.87 -9.55
N ALA A 77 -5.47 -6.05 -9.98
CA ALA A 77 -6.26 -6.91 -10.86
C ALA A 77 -7.57 -7.33 -10.19
N MET A 78 -7.55 -7.75 -8.92
CA MET A 78 -8.75 -8.11 -8.16
C MET A 78 -9.71 -6.94 -8.02
N ASN A 79 -9.22 -5.73 -7.76
CA ASN A 79 -10.06 -4.54 -7.71
C ASN A 79 -10.68 -4.24 -9.08
N PHE A 80 -9.92 -4.41 -10.16
CA PHE A 80 -10.42 -4.25 -11.53
C PHE A 80 -11.53 -5.26 -11.85
N GLU A 81 -11.37 -6.54 -11.51
CA GLU A 81 -12.43 -7.53 -11.68
C GLU A 81 -13.67 -7.17 -10.86
N ALA A 82 -13.49 -6.76 -9.60
CA ALA A 82 -14.60 -6.40 -8.72
C ALA A 82 -15.40 -5.20 -9.25
N SER A 83 -14.72 -4.19 -9.81
CA SER A 83 -15.36 -2.99 -10.35
C SER A 83 -15.99 -3.22 -11.72
N SER A 84 -15.29 -3.90 -12.62
CA SER A 84 -15.72 -4.09 -14.02
C SER A 84 -16.70 -5.24 -14.21
N GLY A 85 -16.70 -6.23 -13.31
CA GLY A 85 -17.47 -7.45 -13.47
C GLY A 85 -16.86 -8.45 -14.46
N TYR A 86 -15.71 -8.14 -15.09
CA TYR A 86 -15.05 -9.03 -16.03
C TYR A 86 -13.91 -9.81 -15.39
N VAL A 87 -13.70 -11.04 -15.89
CA VAL A 87 -12.65 -11.96 -15.50
C VAL A 87 -11.39 -11.72 -16.33
N VAL A 88 -10.27 -11.45 -15.65
CA VAL A 88 -8.94 -11.17 -16.23
C VAL A 88 -7.86 -12.08 -15.62
N ILE A 89 -7.98 -12.46 -14.35
CA ILE A 89 -7.03 -13.31 -13.62
C ILE A 89 -7.25 -14.78 -14.02
N SER A 90 -6.16 -15.46 -14.37
CA SER A 90 -6.16 -16.88 -14.74
C SER A 90 -6.49 -17.80 -13.54
N GLU A 91 -7.06 -18.97 -13.83
CA GLU A 91 -7.46 -19.94 -12.80
C GLU A 91 -6.28 -20.44 -11.95
N GLU A 92 -5.08 -20.57 -12.54
CA GLU A 92 -3.86 -20.95 -11.80
C GLU A 92 -3.51 -19.92 -10.72
N ILE A 93 -3.61 -18.62 -11.03
CA ILE A 93 -3.32 -17.56 -10.06
C ILE A 93 -4.39 -17.51 -8.95
N ARG A 94 -5.64 -17.87 -9.25
CA ARG A 94 -6.72 -17.90 -8.24
C ARG A 94 -6.51 -18.97 -7.17
N THR A 95 -5.91 -20.11 -7.54
CA THR A 95 -5.56 -21.16 -6.58
C THR A 95 -4.30 -20.86 -5.79
N SER A 96 -3.60 -19.75 -6.08
CA SER A 96 -2.40 -19.35 -5.35
C SER A 96 -2.69 -18.95 -3.91
N VAL A 97 -1.74 -19.24 -3.02
CA VAL A 97 -1.78 -18.87 -1.59
C VAL A 97 -1.98 -17.36 -1.44
N LEU A 98 -1.33 -16.56 -2.28
CA LEU A 98 -1.43 -15.11 -2.24
C LEU A 98 -2.84 -14.61 -2.55
N PHE A 99 -3.52 -15.20 -3.54
CA PHE A 99 -4.89 -14.82 -3.90
C PHE A 99 -5.85 -15.11 -2.75
N VAL A 100 -5.80 -16.35 -2.21
CA VAL A 100 -6.64 -16.77 -1.08
C VAL A 100 -6.38 -15.89 0.15
N TYR A 101 -5.12 -15.60 0.46
CA TYR A 101 -4.76 -14.72 1.57
C TYR A 101 -5.34 -13.31 1.45
N ILE A 102 -5.31 -12.72 0.25
CA ILE A 102 -5.87 -11.39 0.00
C ILE A 102 -7.40 -11.44 0.06
N MET A 103 -8.03 -12.46 -0.55
CA MET A 103 -9.47 -12.67 -0.56
C MET A 103 -10.05 -12.75 0.86
N GLN A 104 -9.45 -13.56 1.74
CA GLN A 104 -9.91 -13.77 3.12
C GLN A 104 -9.92 -12.49 3.97
N ARG A 105 -9.12 -11.49 3.63
CA ARG A 105 -9.03 -10.21 4.35
C ARG A 105 -10.05 -9.16 3.87
N LYS A 106 -10.80 -9.44 2.80
CA LYS A 106 -11.83 -8.54 2.28
C LYS A 106 -13.17 -8.74 2.99
N PRO A 107 -14.06 -7.72 3.00
CA PRO A 107 -15.41 -7.87 3.54
C PRO A 107 -16.21 -8.97 2.83
N LYS A 108 -17.15 -9.61 3.55
CA LYS A 108 -17.96 -10.72 3.01
C LYS A 108 -18.70 -10.37 1.71
N ALA A 109 -19.34 -9.19 1.67
CA ALA A 109 -20.05 -8.73 0.47
C ALA A 109 -19.12 -8.63 -0.76
N TRP A 110 -17.86 -8.24 -0.54
CA TRP A 110 -16.86 -8.17 -1.61
C TRP A 110 -16.46 -9.58 -2.08
N GLN A 111 -16.29 -10.52 -1.15
CA GLN A 111 -15.96 -11.92 -1.46
C GLN A 111 -17.08 -12.59 -2.26
N GLU A 112 -18.34 -12.45 -1.82
CA GLU A 112 -19.51 -13.01 -2.50
C GLU A 112 -19.67 -12.47 -3.92
N ARG A 113 -19.50 -11.16 -4.10
CA ARG A 113 -19.51 -10.54 -5.44
C ARG A 113 -18.39 -11.11 -6.31
N MET A 114 -17.18 -11.23 -5.77
CA MET A 114 -16.05 -11.77 -6.51
C MET A 114 -16.30 -13.23 -6.94
N LEU A 115 -16.89 -14.05 -6.06
CA LEU A 115 -17.26 -15.43 -6.41
C LEU A 115 -18.29 -15.46 -7.55
N LYS A 116 -19.32 -14.62 -7.51
CA LYS A 116 -20.30 -14.51 -8.61
C LYS A 116 -19.66 -14.11 -9.94
N ILE A 117 -18.72 -13.17 -9.94
CA ILE A 117 -17.98 -12.75 -11.14
C ILE A 117 -17.13 -13.92 -11.68
N ILE A 118 -16.50 -14.67 -10.78
CA ILE A 118 -15.73 -15.87 -11.15
C ILE A 118 -16.62 -16.95 -11.76
N GLU A 119 -17.83 -17.14 -11.23
CA GLU A 119 -18.82 -18.08 -11.75
C GLU A 119 -19.34 -17.69 -13.14
N ASP A 120 -19.58 -16.40 -13.37
CA ASP A 120 -20.06 -15.84 -14.65
C ASP A 120 -19.04 -16.01 -15.80
N LYS A 121 -17.74 -16.08 -15.49
CA LYS A 121 -16.63 -16.30 -16.44
C LYS A 121 -16.64 -15.36 -17.66
N THR A 122 -17.28 -14.20 -17.55
CA THR A 122 -17.34 -13.20 -18.62
C THR A 122 -15.96 -12.57 -18.84
N LYS A 123 -15.40 -12.81 -20.03
CA LYS A 123 -14.09 -12.27 -20.39
C LYS A 123 -14.20 -10.80 -20.78
N LEU A 124 -13.13 -10.06 -20.51
CA LEU A 124 -13.01 -8.66 -20.92
C LEU A 124 -13.12 -8.54 -22.47
N PRO A 125 -14.07 -7.76 -23.01
CA PRO A 125 -14.20 -7.58 -24.45
C PRO A 125 -13.01 -6.80 -25.02
N GLY A 126 -12.65 -7.07 -26.28
CA GLY A 126 -11.63 -6.30 -27.00
C GLY A 126 -12.10 -4.85 -27.19
N GLY A 127 -11.25 -3.88 -26.84
CA GLY A 127 -11.59 -2.45 -26.93
C GLY A 127 -12.34 -1.89 -25.72
N TRP A 128 -12.36 -2.62 -24.60
CA TRP A 128 -12.92 -2.12 -23.35
C TRP A 128 -12.30 -0.77 -22.95
N LYS A 129 -13.16 0.22 -22.65
CA LYS A 129 -12.78 1.54 -22.14
C LYS A 129 -13.49 1.77 -20.82
N GLN A 130 -12.81 2.43 -19.90
CA GLN A 130 -13.39 2.84 -18.63
C GLN A 130 -14.43 3.92 -18.88
N THR A 131 -15.67 3.68 -18.46
CA THR A 131 -16.70 4.71 -18.38
C THR A 131 -16.48 5.50 -17.10
N LEU A 132 -15.96 6.73 -17.24
CA LEU A 132 -15.90 7.67 -16.13
C LEU A 132 -17.24 8.41 -16.04
N PRO A 133 -17.73 8.72 -14.83
CA PRO A 133 -18.87 9.61 -14.69
C PRO A 133 -18.51 10.99 -15.26
N ASP A 134 -19.52 11.69 -15.73
CA ASP A 134 -19.36 13.08 -16.13
C ASP A 134 -19.18 13.96 -14.88
N PHE A 135 -17.96 14.45 -14.68
CA PHE A 135 -17.64 15.30 -13.55
C PHE A 135 -18.18 16.72 -13.71
N ASP A 136 -18.52 17.14 -14.93
CA ASP A 136 -18.99 18.50 -15.22
C ASP A 136 -20.53 18.59 -15.21
N SER A 137 -21.21 17.47 -15.00
CA SER A 137 -22.68 17.40 -14.92
C SER A 137 -23.32 18.30 -13.85
N HIS A 138 -22.57 18.73 -12.84
CA HIS A 138 -23.03 19.66 -11.80
C HIS A 138 -23.02 21.13 -12.24
N LEU A 139 -22.34 21.46 -13.35
CA LEU A 139 -22.28 22.81 -13.91
C LEU A 139 -23.54 23.16 -14.72
N ASP A 140 -24.32 22.15 -15.11
CA ASP A 140 -25.54 22.34 -15.91
C ASP A 140 -26.75 22.76 -15.05
N GLU A 141 -26.78 22.40 -13.76
CA GLU A 141 -27.88 22.71 -12.83
C GLU A 141 -27.65 24.00 -12.03
N ILE A 142 -26.39 24.40 -11.87
CA ILE A 142 -25.97 25.67 -11.27
C ILE A 142 -25.24 26.45 -12.36
N GLY A 143 -26.00 27.22 -13.14
CA GLY A 143 -25.41 28.17 -14.09
C GLY A 143 -24.29 28.94 -13.40
N HIS A 144 -23.14 29.02 -14.06
CA HIS A 144 -21.89 29.68 -13.63
C HIS A 144 -21.99 30.29 -12.23
N ILE A 145 -21.55 29.55 -11.20
CA ILE A 145 -21.22 30.17 -9.92
C ILE A 145 -20.08 31.12 -10.26
N GLU A 146 -20.39 32.40 -10.45
CA GLU A 146 -19.38 33.45 -10.44
C GLU A 146 -18.58 33.19 -9.17
N ASP A 147 -17.27 32.97 -9.33
CA ASP A 147 -16.35 32.88 -8.20
C ASP A 147 -16.72 34.04 -7.27
N ALA A 148 -17.34 33.73 -6.13
CA ALA A 148 -17.85 34.74 -5.21
C ALA A 148 -16.67 35.64 -4.90
N ALA A 149 -16.69 36.84 -5.48
CA ALA A 149 -15.63 37.81 -5.35
C ALA A 149 -15.48 38.05 -3.86
N ASP A 150 -14.39 37.51 -3.29
CA ASP A 150 -13.94 37.73 -1.92
C ASP A 150 -15.09 37.97 -0.92
N GLU A 151 -15.98 36.98 -0.71
CA GLU A 151 -16.86 37.04 0.46
C GLU A 151 -15.97 36.86 1.71
N GLU A 152 -15.59 38.00 2.27
CA GLU A 152 -14.88 38.14 3.53
C GLU A 152 -15.65 37.34 4.60
N PHE A 153 -15.03 36.26 5.10
CA PHE A 153 -15.63 35.41 6.14
C PHE A 153 -15.97 36.26 7.37
N GLU A 154 -17.25 36.58 7.56
CA GLU A 154 -17.75 37.16 8.81
C GLU A 154 -17.51 36.15 9.95
N PRO A 155 -16.77 36.52 11.01
CA PRO A 155 -16.56 35.64 12.15
C PRO A 155 -17.91 35.37 12.82
N PHE A 156 -18.23 34.10 12.99
CA PHE A 156 -19.40 33.68 13.75
C PHE A 156 -19.30 34.16 15.20
N GLU A 157 -20.14 35.11 15.61
CA GLU A 157 -20.29 35.47 17.03
C GLU A 157 -21.17 34.42 17.73
N GLU A 158 -20.58 33.71 18.70
CA GLU A 158 -21.32 32.85 19.63
C GLU A 158 -22.09 33.74 20.62
N GLU A 159 -23.43 33.65 20.62
CA GLU A 159 -24.29 34.12 21.72
C GLU A 159 -24.61 32.98 22.70
#